data_AF-A0A2U3PSP4-F1
#
_entry.id   AF-A0A2U3PSP4-F1
#
_cell.length_a   1.000
_cell.length_b   1.000
_cell.length_c   1.000
_cell.angle_alpha   90.00
_cell.angle_beta   90.00
_cell.angle_gamma   90.00
#
_symmetry.space_group_name_H-M   'P 1'
#
loop_
_entity.id
_entity.type
_entity.pdbx_description
1 polymer ?
#
loop_
_entity_poly.entity_id
_entity_poly.type
_entity_poly.pdbx_seq_one_letter_code
_entity_poly.pdbx_strand_id
1 'polypeptide(L)'
;MNAPSSSSRQIVWPSVITVISAAILIGAEVFGAAFAGGWALAILLGLGDQGAHILQAVLFTLGVLVMTAFIRGAQRVEPFTKRG
;
A
#
# COMPACT_ATOMS: atom_id res chain seq x y z
N MET A 1 -4.24 26.38 -38.90
CA MET A 1 -4.90 25.63 -37.80
C MET A 1 -3.78 25.03 -36.95
N ASN A 2 -3.51 25.58 -35.75
CA ASN A 2 -2.49 25.02 -34.85
C ASN A 2 -3.12 23.87 -34.06
N ALA A 3 -2.63 22.65 -34.24
CA ALA A 3 -3.03 21.51 -33.43
C ALA A 3 -2.48 21.66 -31.99
N PRO A 4 -3.25 21.33 -30.94
CA PRO A 4 -2.72 21.32 -29.58
C PRO A 4 -1.63 20.25 -29.47
N SER A 5 -0.39 20.65 -29.14
CA SER A 5 0.68 19.73 -28.80
C SER A 5 0.27 18.97 -27.54
N SER A 6 -0.04 17.68 -27.67
CA SER A 6 -0.24 16.80 -26.53
C SER A 6 1.10 16.68 -25.78
N SER A 7 1.30 17.47 -24.73
CA SER A 7 2.42 17.32 -23.80
C SER A 7 2.52 15.86 -23.39
N SER A 8 3.57 15.17 -23.84
CA SER A 8 3.77 13.77 -23.49
C SER A 8 4.03 13.70 -21.98
N ARG A 9 3.28 12.86 -21.26
CA ARG A 9 3.58 12.58 -19.85
C ARG A 9 4.86 11.76 -19.83
N GLN A 10 5.93 12.33 -19.29
CA GLN A 10 7.14 11.58 -19.03
C GLN A 10 7.05 10.93 -17.65
N ILE A 11 7.40 9.64 -17.59
CA ILE A 11 7.49 8.89 -16.34
C ILE A 11 8.76 9.32 -15.60
N VAL A 12 8.61 9.70 -14.33
CA VAL A 12 9.71 10.08 -13.45
C VAL A 12 10.18 8.82 -12.71
N TRP A 13 11.02 8.02 -13.37
CA TRP A 13 11.55 6.77 -12.82
C TRP A 13 12.18 6.87 -11.42
N PRO A 14 12.94 7.92 -11.08
CA PRO A 14 13.46 8.08 -9.71
C PRO A 14 12.36 8.10 -8.65
N SER A 15 11.28 8.85 -8.90
CA SER A 15 10.13 8.95 -7.99
C SER A 15 9.39 7.62 -7.85
N VAL A 16 9.31 6.83 -8.92
CA VAL A 16 8.72 5.48 -8.84
C VAL A 16 9.54 4.60 -7.91
N ILE A 17 10.87 4.60 -8.06
CA ILE A 17 11.77 3.79 -7.22
C ILE A 17 11.65 4.20 -5.76
N THR A 18 11.65 5.49 -5.45
CA THR A 18 11.50 5.98 -4.06
C THR A 18 10.19 5.50 -3.44
N VAL A 19 9.06 5.71 -4.11
CA VAL A 19 7.75 5.35 -3.56
C VAL A 19 7.59 3.85 -3.40
N ILE A 20 8.04 3.05 -4.38
CA ILE A 20 7.98 1.60 -4.30
C ILE A 20 8.89 1.06 -3.20
N SER A 21 10.09 1.63 -3.03
CA SER A 21 11.00 1.23 -1.95
C SER A 21 10.40 1.50 -0.58
N ALA A 22 9.84 2.69 -0.39
CA ALA A 22 9.16 3.05 0.85
C ALA A 22 7.90 2.19 1.09
N ALA A 23 7.16 1.85 0.03
CA ALA A 23 6.00 0.99 0.12
C ALA A 23 6.36 -0.46 0.49
N ILE A 24 7.50 -0.97 0.00
CA ILE A 24 7.99 -2.32 0.37
C ILE A 24 8.44 -2.34 1.83
N LEU A 25 9.22 -1.34 2.26
CA LEU A 25 9.69 -1.22 3.64
C LEU A 25 8.49 -1.27 4.58
N ILE A 26 7.63 -0.26 4.50
CA ILE A 26 6.45 -0.12 5.38
C ILE A 26 5.48 -1.29 5.21
N GLY A 27 5.30 -1.77 3.97
CA GLY A 27 4.44 -2.91 3.69
C GLY A 27 4.85 -4.16 4.43
N ALA A 28 6.15 -4.46 4.50
CA ALA A 28 6.65 -5.63 5.22
C ALA A 28 6.27 -5.58 6.71
N GLU A 29 6.40 -4.42 7.37
CA GLU A 29 5.99 -4.30 8.77
C GLU A 29 4.46 -4.33 8.94
N VAL A 30 3.70 -3.62 8.10
CA VAL A 30 2.23 -3.54 8.19
C VAL A 30 1.59 -4.91 7.98
N PHE A 31 1.99 -5.64 6.94
CA PHE A 31 1.44 -6.96 6.67
C PHE A 31 1.93 -8.01 7.67
N GLY A 32 3.19 -7.93 8.11
CA GLY A 32 3.72 -8.78 9.18
C GLY A 32 2.93 -8.63 10.47
N ALA A 33 2.70 -7.39 10.90
CA ALA A 33 1.91 -7.08 12.10
C ALA A 33 0.44 -7.50 11.96
N ALA A 34 -0.19 -7.27 10.80
CA ALA A 34 -1.57 -7.67 10.56
C ALA A 34 -1.75 -9.20 10.63
N PHE A 35 -0.82 -9.96 10.02
CA PHE A 35 -0.89 -11.42 10.00
C PHE A 35 -0.59 -12.05 11.36
N ALA A 36 0.52 -11.64 11.99
CA ALA A 36 0.90 -12.12 13.33
C ALA A 36 -0.12 -11.69 14.40
N GLY A 37 -0.60 -10.45 14.30
CA GLY A 37 -1.64 -9.91 15.19
C GLY A 37 -2.96 -10.65 15.07
N GLY A 38 -3.38 -11.04 13.86
CA GLY A 38 -4.60 -11.83 13.66
C GLY A 38 -4.53 -13.20 14.31
N TRP A 39 -3.38 -13.86 14.24
CA TRP A 39 -3.16 -15.13 14.93
C TRP A 39 -3.16 -14.95 16.46
N ALA A 40 -2.42 -13.96 16.96
CA ALA A 40 -2.31 -13.69 18.39
C ALA A 40 -3.65 -13.32 19.03
N LEU A 41 -4.42 -12.42 18.40
CA LEU A 41 -5.72 -11.98 18.90
C LEU A 41 -6.75 -13.11 18.91
N ALA A 42 -6.73 -14.00 17.92
CA ALA A 42 -7.66 -15.14 17.87
C ALA A 42 -7.43 -16.12 19.03
N ILE A 43 -6.17 -16.34 19.42
CA ILE A 43 -5.82 -17.16 20.60
C ILE A 43 -6.24 -16.46 21.89
N LEU A 44 -5.94 -15.17 22.04
CA LEU A 44 -6.30 -14.40 23.24
C LEU A 44 -7.81 -14.36 23.50
N LEU A 45 -8.61 -14.33 22.44
CA LEU A 45 -10.06 -14.27 22.51
C LEU A 45 -10.73 -15.65 22.39
N GLY A 46 -9.97 -16.73 22.16
CA GLY A 46 -10.48 -18.11 22.09
C GLY A 46 -11.37 -18.43 20.89
N LEU A 47 -11.19 -17.77 19.73
CA LEU A 47 -12.09 -17.94 18.56
C LEU A 47 -11.84 -19.23 17.74
N GLY A 48 -10.81 -20.01 18.07
CA GLY A 48 -10.40 -21.17 17.28
C GLY A 48 -9.91 -20.80 15.86
N ASP A 49 -9.70 -21.81 15.03
CA ASP A 49 -9.08 -21.63 13.70
C ASP A 49 -9.93 -20.80 12.75
N GLN A 50 -11.25 -20.98 12.77
CA GLN A 50 -12.15 -20.23 11.90
C GLN A 50 -12.12 -18.73 12.21
N GLY A 51 -12.07 -18.35 13.49
CA GLY A 51 -11.94 -16.95 13.89
C GLY A 51 -10.57 -16.38 13.61
N ALA A 52 -9.50 -17.17 13.70
CA ALA A 52 -8.16 -16.76 13.29
C ALA A 52 -8.14 -16.37 11.80
N HIS A 53 -8.72 -17.17 10.91
CA HIS A 53 -8.81 -16.84 9.50
C HIS A 53 -9.66 -15.60 9.20
N ILE A 54 -10.80 -15.44 9.89
CA ILE A 54 -11.64 -14.22 9.76
C ILE A 54 -10.84 -12.99 10.21
N LEU A 55 -10.18 -13.07 11.35
CA LEU A 55 -9.43 -11.95 11.92
C LEU A 55 -8.22 -11.59 11.07
N GLN A 56 -7.50 -12.60 10.56
CA GLN A 56 -6.43 -12.40 9.57
C GLN A 56 -6.98 -11.73 8.30
N ALA A 57 -8.13 -12.14 7.76
CA ALA A 57 -8.72 -11.52 6.58
C ALA A 57 -9.10 -10.05 6.84
N VAL A 58 -9.69 -9.75 8.00
CA VAL A 58 -10.06 -8.38 8.40
C VAL A 58 -8.80 -7.52 8.57
N LEU A 59 -7.79 -7.98 9.30
CA LEU A 59 -6.56 -7.23 9.53
C LEU A 59 -5.72 -7.09 8.25
N PHE A 60 -5.71 -8.09 7.37
CA PHE A 60 -5.06 -8.00 6.07
C PHE A 60 -5.75 -6.96 5.19
N THR A 61 -7.09 -6.95 5.17
CA THR A 61 -7.86 -5.93 4.46
C THR A 61 -7.55 -4.53 5.01
N LEU A 62 -7.46 -4.38 6.34
CA LEU A 62 -7.03 -3.13 6.96
C LEU A 62 -5.62 -2.73 6.53
N GLY A 63 -4.68 -3.68 6.47
CA GLY A 63 -3.32 -3.46 5.95
C GLY A 63 -3.32 -2.94 4.51
N VAL A 64 -4.14 -3.52 3.63
CA VAL A 64 -4.31 -3.05 2.24
C VAL A 64 -4.86 -1.62 2.19
N LEU A 65 -5.85 -1.28 3.03
CA LEU A 65 -6.39 0.07 3.10
C LEU A 65 -5.33 1.10 3.53
N VAL A 66 -4.54 0.77 4.56
CA VAL A 66 -3.44 1.61 5.04
C VAL A 66 -2.38 1.78 3.95
N MET A 67 -1.96 0.70 3.29
CA MET A 67 -0.98 0.77 2.21
C MET A 67 -1.47 1.56 1.00
N THR A 68 -2.76 1.47 0.68
CA THR A 68 -3.36 2.29 -0.37
C THR A 68 -3.30 3.77 -0.02
N ALA A 69 -3.62 4.14 1.22
CA ALA A 69 -3.52 5.52 1.69
C ALA A 69 -2.06 6.02 1.67
N PHE A 70 -1.11 5.19 2.11
CA PHE A 70 0.31 5.49 2.09
C PHE A 70 0.81 5.78 0.66
N ILE A 71 0.57 4.87 -0.28
CA ILE A 71 1.02 5.02 -1.68
C ILE A 71 0.42 6.27 -2.31
N ARG A 72 -0.87 6.55 -2.05
CA ARG A 72 -1.53 7.77 -2.55
C ARG A 72 -0.91 9.04 -1.98
N GLY A 73 -0.54 9.03 -0.70
CA GLY A 73 0.20 10.12 -0.07
C GLY A 73 1.59 10.31 -0.69
N ALA A 74 2.32 9.22 -0.88
CA ALA A 74 3.65 9.22 -1.46
C ALA A 74 3.64 9.71 -2.92
N GLN A 75 2.67 9.28 -3.73
CA GLN A 75 2.47 9.76 -5.11
C GLN A 75 2.15 11.25 -5.19
N ARG A 76 1.53 11.84 -4.16
CA ARG A 76 1.25 13.27 -4.11
C ARG A 76 2.51 14.10 -3.86
N VAL A 77 3.44 13.56 -3.09
CA VAL A 77 4.74 14.20 -2.81
C VAL A 77 5.71 13.95 -3.97
N GLU A 78 5.75 12.72 -4.48
CA GLU A 78 6.61 12.29 -5.58
C GLU A 78 5.76 11.79 -6.78
N PRO A 79 5.34 12.71 -7.68
CA PRO A 79 4.49 12.35 -8.80
C PRO A 79 5.21 11.50 -9.84
N PHE A 80 4.60 10.39 -10.22
CA PHE A 80 5.15 9.43 -11.19
C PHE A 80 5.22 9.97 -12.62
N THR A 81 4.48 11.01 -12.94
CA THR A 81 4.51 11.64 -14.26
C THR A 81 4.64 13.14 -14.15
N LYS A 82 5.54 13.74 -14.93
CA LYS A 82 5.58 15.18 -15.16
C LYS A 82 5.02 15.49 -16.55
N ARG A 83 4.32 16.62 -16.68
CA ARG A 83 3.96 17.18 -17.99
C ARG A 83 5.23 17.77 -18.59
N GLY A 84 5.65 17.24 -19.75
CA GLY A 84 6.71 17.81 -20.57
C GLY A 84 6.29 19.14 -21.21
#